data_AF-A0A8H3ISW5-F1
#
_entry.id   AF-A0A8H3ISW5-F1
#
_cell.length_a   1.000
_cell.length_b   1.000
_cell.length_c   1.000
_cell.angle_alpha   90.00
_cell.angle_beta   90.00
_cell.angle_gamma   90.00
#
_symmetry.space_group_name_H-M   'P 1'
#
loop_
_entity.id
_entity.type
_entity.pdbx_description
1 polymer ?
#
loop_
_entity_poly.entity_id
_entity_poly.type
_entity_poly.pdbx_seq_one_letter_code
_entity_poly.pdbx_strand_id
1 'polypeptide(L)'
;MELTRTVFKVIELLRQNEVPVCIVEELALNYYNVPRVINNVEFCVAEEDLEKTSPLMARMPIFESAPTQEFSLYTEYQRGFPRFQHRRCKSLHVIFFPDTFLHLDPLADNILPPEAHTYNTYYSKEFEEFIHLDDNLSLPLPCLRPFFAGAARRVQECGDCVSGIAVEQLIDGMDLDERWCRQSISPERPQDLGFILARLSGKRNRTIDSFLNNHTCYIMDEAEARIVHSIPGRNLGAYKTNES
;
A
#
# COMPACT_ATOMS: atom_id res chain seq x y z
N MET A 1 -12.33 -9.50 11.67
CA MET A 1 -12.34 -10.99 11.61
C MET A 1 -12.33 -11.55 10.18
N GLU A 2 -13.32 -11.27 9.31
CA GLU A 2 -13.34 -11.88 7.97
C GLU A 2 -12.25 -11.33 7.04
N LEU A 3 -11.93 -10.04 7.17
CA LEU A 3 -10.85 -9.36 6.44
C LEU A 3 -9.48 -9.99 6.74
N THR A 4 -9.09 -10.01 8.02
CA THR A 4 -7.83 -10.63 8.50
C THR A 4 -7.67 -12.05 7.98
N ARG A 5 -8.72 -12.87 8.13
CA ARG A 5 -8.71 -14.26 7.65
C ARG A 5 -8.58 -14.36 6.13
N THR A 6 -9.22 -13.46 5.39
CA THR A 6 -9.11 -13.37 3.93
C THR A 6 -7.69 -13.06 3.51
N VAL A 7 -7.08 -12.02 4.09
CA VAL A 7 -5.70 -11.61 3.80
C VAL A 7 -4.74 -12.78 4.00
N PHE A 8 -4.77 -13.42 5.17
CA PHE A 8 -3.87 -14.53 5.46
C PHE A 8 -4.07 -15.74 4.55
N LYS A 9 -5.32 -16.11 4.24
CA LYS A 9 -5.58 -17.25 3.35
C LYS A 9 -5.09 -17.02 1.93
N VAL A 10 -5.24 -15.80 1.40
CA VAL A 10 -4.77 -15.46 0.05
C VAL A 10 -3.24 -15.47 0.01
N ILE A 11 -2.59 -14.86 1.01
CA ILE A 11 -1.12 -14.87 1.12
C ILE A 11 -0.58 -16.30 1.23
N GLU A 12 -1.18 -17.13 2.10
CA GLU A 12 -0.78 -18.52 2.27
C GLU A 12 -0.90 -19.31 0.96
N LEU A 13 -2.03 -19.14 0.25
CA LEU A 13 -2.24 -19.78 -1.04
C LEU A 13 -1.15 -19.39 -2.05
N LEU A 14 -0.82 -18.11 -2.18
CA LEU A 14 0.17 -17.63 -3.15
C LEU A 14 1.58 -18.11 -2.78
N ARG A 15 1.95 -18.04 -1.51
CA ARG A 15 3.24 -18.54 -0.99
C ARG A 15 3.41 -20.04 -1.23
N GLN A 16 2.37 -20.85 -0.99
CA GLN A 16 2.39 -22.29 -1.25
C GLN A 16 2.55 -22.65 -2.74
N ASN A 17 2.28 -21.71 -3.64
CA ASN A 17 2.46 -21.89 -5.09
C ASN A 17 3.60 -21.01 -5.63
N GLU A 18 4.53 -20.59 -4.77
CA GLU A 18 5.75 -19.87 -5.12
C GLU A 18 5.50 -18.55 -5.88
N VAL A 19 4.38 -17.88 -5.60
CA VAL A 19 4.06 -16.55 -6.14
C VAL A 19 4.39 -15.51 -5.08
N PRO A 20 5.43 -14.68 -5.27
CA PRO A 20 5.68 -13.52 -4.43
C PRO A 20 4.47 -12.60 -4.44
N VAL A 21 4.06 -12.15 -3.26
CA VAL A 21 2.88 -11.31 -3.08
C VAL A 21 3.18 -10.20 -2.12
N CYS A 22 2.64 -9.01 -2.36
CA CYS A 22 2.67 -7.86 -1.46
C CYS A 22 1.26 -7.33 -1.24
N ILE A 23 0.91 -6.95 -0.02
CA ILE A 23 -0.29 -6.15 0.28
C ILE A 23 -0.03 -4.73 -0.20
N VAL A 24 -1.00 -4.08 -0.85
CA VAL A 24 -0.84 -2.71 -1.39
C VAL A 24 -2.09 -1.86 -1.11
N GLU A 25 -2.05 -0.60 -1.54
CA GLU A 25 -3.16 0.35 -1.47
C GLU A 25 -3.73 0.54 -0.04
N GLU A 26 -5.05 0.44 0.17
CA GLU A 26 -5.73 0.85 1.41
C GLU A 26 -5.10 0.22 2.67
N LEU A 27 -4.85 -1.08 2.65
CA LEU A 27 -4.28 -1.78 3.81
C LEU A 27 -2.80 -1.43 4.04
N ALA A 28 -2.02 -1.20 2.97
CA ALA A 28 -0.64 -0.72 3.10
C ALA A 28 -0.58 0.75 3.56
N LEU A 29 -1.55 1.57 3.16
CA LEU A 29 -1.72 2.94 3.65
C LEU A 29 -2.03 2.94 5.15
N ASN A 30 -2.95 2.08 5.62
CA ASN A 30 -3.21 1.89 7.04
C ASN A 30 -1.95 1.49 7.81
N TYR A 31 -1.12 0.59 7.27
CA TYR A 31 0.18 0.23 7.87
C TYR A 31 1.08 1.46 8.06
N TYR A 32 1.15 2.33 7.05
CA TYR A 32 1.87 3.60 7.09
C TYR A 32 1.04 4.76 7.66
N ASN A 33 0.23 4.47 8.69
CA ASN A 33 -0.45 5.47 9.51
C ASN A 33 -1.39 6.43 8.75
N VAL A 34 -1.98 5.95 7.66
CA VAL A 34 -3.02 6.67 6.91
C VAL A 34 -4.39 6.02 7.21
N PRO A 35 -5.35 6.74 7.83
CA PRO A 35 -6.69 6.23 8.11
C PRO A 35 -7.49 6.05 6.81
N ARG A 36 -7.52 4.81 6.31
CA ARG A 36 -8.39 4.36 5.22
C ARG A 36 -9.42 3.35 5.73
N VAL A 37 -10.63 3.46 5.19
CA VAL A 37 -11.62 2.37 5.27
C VAL A 37 -11.26 1.37 4.19
N ILE A 38 -11.13 0.09 4.56
CA ILE A 38 -10.80 -0.98 3.63
C ILE A 38 -12.05 -1.46 2.92
N ASN A 39 -12.17 -1.08 1.65
CA ASN A 39 -13.23 -1.52 0.74
C ASN A 39 -12.80 -2.80 0.01
N ASN A 40 -11.54 -2.87 -0.39
CA ASN A 40 -10.97 -4.00 -1.11
C ASN A 40 -9.67 -4.45 -0.45
N VAL A 41 -9.36 -5.75 -0.57
CA VAL A 41 -8.03 -6.27 -0.27
C VAL A 41 -7.26 -6.31 -1.57
N GLU A 42 -6.17 -5.55 -1.61
CA GLU A 42 -5.43 -5.31 -2.83
C GLU A 42 -4.03 -5.92 -2.68
N PHE A 43 -3.67 -6.78 -3.63
CA PHE A 43 -2.39 -7.46 -3.68
C PHE A 43 -1.63 -7.09 -4.94
N CYS A 44 -0.32 -7.07 -4.82
CA CYS A 44 0.63 -6.96 -5.91
C CYS A 44 1.37 -8.30 -6.07
N VAL A 45 1.55 -8.72 -7.31
CA VAL A 45 2.37 -9.88 -7.71
C VAL A 45 3.28 -9.46 -8.85
N ALA A 46 4.31 -10.24 -9.18
CA ALA A 46 5.10 -9.99 -10.39
C ALA A 46 4.20 -10.01 -11.64
N GLU A 47 4.46 -9.16 -12.63
CA GLU A 47 3.70 -9.13 -13.90
C GLU A 47 3.54 -10.52 -14.52
N GLU A 48 4.62 -11.31 -14.58
CA GLU A 48 4.61 -12.67 -15.12
C GLU A 48 3.75 -13.67 -14.31
N ASP A 49 3.43 -13.34 -13.07
CA ASP A 49 2.62 -14.16 -12.17
C ASP A 49 1.15 -13.74 -12.13
N LEU A 50 0.79 -12.59 -12.71
CA LEU A 50 -0.57 -12.04 -12.65
C LEU A 50 -1.61 -13.04 -13.19
N GLU A 51 -1.33 -13.68 -14.32
CA GLU A 51 -2.23 -14.68 -14.91
C GLU A 51 -2.41 -15.93 -14.03
N LYS A 52 -1.43 -16.26 -13.17
CA LYS A 52 -1.51 -17.40 -12.24
C LYS A 52 -2.48 -17.15 -11.10
N THR A 53 -2.79 -15.89 -10.76
CA THR A 53 -3.68 -15.55 -9.64
C THR A 53 -5.10 -16.11 -9.84
N SER A 54 -5.64 -16.06 -11.05
CA SER A 54 -7.01 -16.52 -11.35
C SER A 54 -7.24 -18.02 -11.11
N PRO A 55 -6.45 -18.94 -11.68
CA PRO A 55 -6.62 -20.36 -11.40
C PRO A 55 -6.34 -20.71 -9.93
N LEU A 56 -5.44 -19.98 -9.24
CA LEU A 56 -5.22 -20.17 -7.80
C LEU A 56 -6.45 -19.75 -6.99
N MET A 57 -7.01 -18.57 -7.24
CA MET A 57 -8.20 -18.07 -6.56
C MET A 57 -9.42 -18.96 -6.81
N ALA A 58 -9.54 -19.56 -8.00
CA ALA A 58 -10.60 -20.53 -8.30
C ALA A 58 -10.56 -21.80 -7.41
N ARG A 59 -9.39 -22.13 -6.82
CA ARG A 59 -9.26 -23.23 -5.84
C ARG A 59 -9.83 -22.86 -4.46
N MET A 60 -10.09 -21.57 -4.20
CA MET A 60 -10.66 -21.12 -2.93
C MET A 60 -12.20 -21.10 -3.02
N PRO A 61 -12.91 -22.03 -2.36
CA PRO A 61 -14.37 -22.11 -2.46
C PRO A 61 -15.10 -20.93 -1.80
N ILE A 62 -14.37 -20.03 -1.14
CA ILE A 62 -14.90 -18.81 -0.50
C ILE A 62 -14.95 -17.62 -1.46
N PHE A 63 -14.32 -17.72 -2.63
CA PHE A 63 -14.30 -16.69 -3.66
C PHE A 63 -15.03 -17.14 -4.92
N GLU A 64 -15.43 -16.14 -5.71
CA GLU A 64 -15.88 -16.28 -7.08
C GLU A 64 -15.36 -15.09 -7.88
N SER A 65 -15.23 -15.23 -9.20
CA SER A 65 -14.90 -14.10 -10.06
C SER A 65 -15.93 -12.99 -9.87
N ALA A 66 -15.47 -11.78 -9.61
CA ALA A 66 -16.37 -10.65 -9.44
C ALA A 66 -16.99 -10.27 -10.79
N PRO A 67 -18.28 -9.90 -10.83
CA PRO A 67 -18.86 -9.34 -12.04
C PRO A 67 -18.17 -8.03 -12.42
N THR A 68 -18.23 -7.68 -13.70
CA THR A 68 -17.87 -6.34 -14.16
C THR A 68 -18.71 -5.31 -13.41
N GLN A 69 -18.06 -4.31 -12.83
CA GLN A 69 -18.72 -3.21 -12.14
C GLN A 69 -18.67 -1.92 -12.99
N GLU A 70 -19.54 -0.98 -12.64
CA GLU A 70 -19.31 0.41 -13.02
C GLU A 70 -18.13 0.97 -12.21
N PHE A 71 -17.27 1.71 -12.88
CA PHE A 71 -16.10 2.33 -12.27
C PHE A 71 -16.37 3.81 -12.04
N SER A 72 -15.86 4.30 -10.92
CA SER A 72 -15.90 5.71 -10.53
C SER A 72 -14.50 6.29 -10.60
N LEU A 73 -14.37 7.60 -10.39
CA LEU A 73 -13.08 8.26 -10.21
C LEU A 73 -12.21 7.59 -9.13
N TYR A 74 -12.81 6.93 -8.14
CA TYR A 74 -12.10 6.27 -7.03
C TYR A 74 -11.79 4.78 -7.27
N THR A 75 -12.30 4.18 -8.34
CA THR A 75 -12.11 2.75 -8.64
C THR A 75 -11.59 2.50 -10.05
N GLU A 76 -11.44 3.54 -10.88
CA GLU A 76 -10.99 3.43 -12.27
C GLU A 76 -9.63 2.74 -12.41
N TYR A 77 -8.71 2.97 -11.47
CA TYR A 77 -7.39 2.33 -11.47
C TYR A 77 -7.45 0.80 -11.29
N GLN A 78 -8.57 0.25 -10.82
CA GLN A 78 -8.77 -1.19 -10.66
C GLN A 78 -9.22 -1.86 -11.97
N ARG A 79 -9.51 -1.07 -13.02
CA ARG A 79 -10.06 -1.59 -14.27
C ARG A 79 -9.07 -2.50 -14.98
N GLY A 80 -9.57 -3.65 -15.43
CA GLY A 80 -8.79 -4.61 -16.22
C GLY A 80 -7.99 -5.62 -15.39
N PHE A 81 -7.98 -5.47 -14.07
CA PHE A 81 -7.25 -6.36 -13.18
C PHE A 81 -8.11 -7.53 -12.65
N PRO A 82 -7.50 -8.70 -12.37
CA PRO A 82 -8.20 -9.84 -11.78
C PRO A 82 -8.87 -9.47 -10.45
N ARG A 83 -10.18 -9.73 -10.35
CA ARG A 83 -10.98 -9.40 -9.18
C ARG A 83 -11.88 -10.54 -8.76
N PHE A 84 -11.91 -10.80 -7.45
CA PHE A 84 -12.65 -11.88 -6.83
C PHE A 84 -13.54 -11.35 -5.72
N GLN A 85 -14.80 -11.76 -5.67
CA GLN A 85 -15.74 -11.38 -4.63
C GLN A 85 -15.83 -12.48 -3.58
N HIS A 86 -15.82 -12.11 -2.29
CA HIS A 86 -16.06 -13.07 -1.23
C HIS A 86 -17.53 -13.52 -1.22
N ARG A 87 -17.79 -14.83 -1.29
CA ARG A 87 -19.14 -15.37 -1.46
C ARG A 87 -20.09 -15.04 -0.32
N ARG A 88 -19.59 -14.96 0.92
CA ARG A 88 -20.39 -14.65 2.12
C ARG A 88 -20.37 -13.17 2.52
N CYS A 89 -19.39 -12.41 2.03
CA CYS A 89 -19.21 -11.00 2.37
C CYS A 89 -19.15 -10.22 1.07
N LYS A 90 -20.32 -9.88 0.52
CA LYS A 90 -20.44 -9.36 -0.84
C LYS A 90 -19.78 -7.99 -1.06
N SER A 91 -19.51 -7.25 0.02
CA SER A 91 -18.73 -6.01 -0.01
C SER A 91 -17.22 -6.25 -0.13
N LEU A 92 -16.72 -7.41 0.29
CA LEU A 92 -15.29 -7.71 0.31
C LEU A 92 -14.84 -8.28 -1.04
N HIS A 93 -13.87 -7.60 -1.65
CA HIS A 93 -13.22 -8.05 -2.87
C HIS A 93 -11.72 -8.22 -2.67
N VAL A 94 -11.13 -9.09 -3.48
CA VAL A 94 -9.69 -9.27 -3.62
C VAL A 94 -9.31 -8.87 -5.04
N ILE A 95 -8.33 -7.99 -5.20
CA ILE A 95 -7.85 -7.50 -6.50
C ILE A 95 -6.34 -7.74 -6.59
N PHE A 96 -5.86 -8.15 -7.77
CA PHE A 96 -4.44 -8.37 -8.04
C PHE A 96 -3.92 -7.37 -9.07
N PHE A 97 -2.83 -6.69 -8.73
CA PHE A 97 -2.10 -5.79 -9.60
C PHE A 97 -0.73 -6.38 -9.95
N PRO A 98 -0.20 -6.13 -11.16
CA PRO A 98 1.19 -6.40 -11.45
C PRO A 98 2.09 -5.36 -10.77
N ASP A 99 3.31 -5.76 -10.43
CA ASP A 99 4.33 -4.90 -9.82
C ASP A 99 4.78 -3.76 -10.74
N THR A 100 4.80 -3.97 -12.05
CA THR A 100 5.08 -2.94 -13.05
C THR A 100 4.09 -1.77 -12.99
N PHE A 101 2.79 -2.05 -12.76
CA PHE A 101 1.74 -1.04 -12.64
C PHE A 101 1.87 -0.21 -11.38
N LEU A 102 2.34 -0.83 -10.28
CA LEU A 102 2.57 -0.16 -9.01
C LEU A 102 3.99 0.39 -8.87
N HIS A 103 4.85 0.14 -9.86
CA HIS A 103 6.28 0.45 -9.84
C HIS A 103 7.02 -0.12 -8.62
N LEU A 104 6.66 -1.37 -8.28
CA LEU A 104 7.32 -2.17 -7.27
C LEU A 104 8.24 -3.23 -7.89
N ASP A 105 8.43 -3.23 -9.21
CA ASP A 105 9.29 -4.18 -9.90
C ASP A 105 10.80 -3.92 -9.62
N PRO A 106 11.62 -4.97 -9.39
CA PRO A 106 11.20 -6.34 -9.10
C PRO A 106 10.55 -6.43 -7.70
N LEU A 107 9.38 -7.07 -7.60
CA LEU A 107 8.58 -7.10 -6.36
C LEU A 107 9.36 -7.56 -5.13
N ALA A 108 10.20 -8.59 -5.27
CA ALA A 108 10.94 -9.18 -4.15
C ALA A 108 11.87 -8.19 -3.44
N ASP A 109 12.42 -7.19 -4.15
CA ASP A 109 13.35 -6.21 -3.60
C ASP A 109 12.63 -5.07 -2.85
N ASN A 110 11.30 -4.96 -3.05
CA ASN A 110 10.49 -3.87 -2.54
C ASN A 110 9.49 -4.31 -1.46
N ILE A 111 9.46 -5.60 -1.11
CA ILE A 111 8.71 -6.13 0.04
C ILE A 111 9.56 -5.98 1.31
N LEU A 112 8.91 -5.65 2.42
CA LEU A 112 9.49 -5.64 3.75
C LEU A 112 10.05 -7.02 4.10
N PRO A 113 11.34 -7.13 4.47
CA PRO A 113 11.91 -8.40 4.85
C PRO A 113 11.25 -8.92 6.14
N PRO A 114 11.04 -10.24 6.29
CA PRO A 114 10.40 -10.82 7.47
C PRO A 114 11.02 -10.37 8.80
N GLU A 115 12.33 -10.15 8.83
CA GLU A 115 13.10 -9.72 10.00
C GLU A 115 12.76 -8.30 10.46
N ALA A 116 12.12 -7.49 9.61
CA ALA A 116 11.60 -6.17 9.97
C ALA A 116 10.34 -6.28 10.88
N HIS A 117 9.70 -7.45 10.91
CA HIS A 117 8.57 -7.76 11.79
C HIS A 117 9.10 -8.45 13.06
N THR A 118 9.39 -7.65 14.08
CA THR A 118 9.82 -8.13 15.40
C THR A 118 8.69 -7.98 16.43
N TYR A 119 8.82 -8.63 17.59
CA TYR A 119 7.83 -8.51 18.67
C TYR A 119 7.67 -7.08 19.22
N ASN A 120 8.65 -6.19 18.99
CA ASN A 120 8.61 -4.78 19.37
C ASN A 120 8.26 -3.85 18.20
N THR A 121 7.93 -4.41 17.04
CA THR A 121 7.57 -3.61 15.88
C THR A 121 6.29 -2.83 16.18
N TYR A 122 6.36 -1.52 16.02
CA TYR A 122 5.19 -0.68 16.05
C TYR A 122 4.37 -0.86 14.77
N TYR A 123 3.10 -1.22 14.92
CA TYR A 123 2.11 -1.17 13.86
C TYR A 123 1.21 0.05 14.13
N SER A 124 0.84 0.78 13.07
CA SER A 124 -0.09 1.89 13.24
C SER A 124 -1.43 1.39 13.79
N LYS A 125 -2.05 2.19 14.67
CA LYS A 125 -3.41 1.97 15.17
C LYS A 125 -4.42 1.77 14.03
N GLU A 126 -4.23 2.46 12.90
CA GLU A 126 -5.09 2.36 11.72
C GLU A 126 -5.01 0.98 11.06
N PHE A 127 -3.88 0.29 11.21
CA PHE A 127 -3.67 -1.07 10.73
C PHE A 127 -4.20 -2.11 11.71
N GLU A 128 -3.95 -1.90 13.00
CA GLU A 128 -4.38 -2.78 14.09
C GLU A 128 -5.90 -2.85 14.24
N GLU A 129 -6.65 -1.83 13.78
CA GLU A 129 -8.11 -1.87 13.71
C GLU A 129 -8.63 -3.01 12.81
N PHE A 130 -7.87 -3.36 11.77
CA PHE A 130 -8.28 -4.33 10.75
C PHE A 130 -7.55 -5.67 10.82
N ILE A 131 -6.25 -5.62 11.17
CA ILE A 131 -5.36 -6.77 11.18
C ILE A 131 -4.81 -6.95 12.59
N HIS A 132 -5.23 -8.02 13.23
CA HIS A 132 -4.57 -8.51 14.45
C HIS A 132 -3.51 -9.51 14.03
N LEU A 133 -2.25 -9.15 14.24
CA LEU A 133 -1.13 -10.03 14.00
C LEU A 133 -0.97 -10.97 15.19
N ASP A 134 -0.95 -12.27 14.91
CA ASP A 134 -0.38 -13.23 15.84
C ASP A 134 1.15 -13.14 15.78
N ASP A 135 1.84 -13.38 16.89
CA ASP A 135 3.29 -13.17 17.08
C ASP A 135 4.21 -13.89 16.06
N ASN A 136 3.68 -14.75 15.18
CA ASN A 136 4.43 -15.61 14.27
C ASN A 136 4.28 -15.28 12.78
N LEU A 137 3.54 -14.23 12.40
CA LEU A 137 3.22 -13.96 10.98
C LEU A 137 3.78 -12.63 10.47
N SER A 138 4.76 -12.70 9.57
CA SER A 138 5.20 -11.57 8.77
C SER A 138 4.26 -11.36 7.57
N LEU A 139 3.71 -10.16 7.48
CA LEU A 139 2.91 -9.75 6.33
C LEU A 139 3.80 -9.15 5.25
N PRO A 140 3.61 -9.51 3.97
CA PRO A 140 4.41 -8.93 2.92
C PRO A 140 3.86 -7.54 2.59
N LEU A 141 4.39 -6.54 3.27
CA LEU A 141 4.03 -5.14 3.08
C LEU A 141 5.11 -4.46 2.23
N PRO A 142 4.80 -3.39 1.49
CA PRO A 142 5.79 -2.77 0.63
C PRO A 142 6.67 -1.86 1.48
N CYS A 143 7.94 -1.71 1.11
CA CYS A 143 8.78 -0.66 1.66
C CYS A 143 8.23 0.72 1.27
N LEU A 144 8.32 1.70 2.17
CA LEU A 144 7.66 2.99 1.97
C LEU A 144 8.20 3.74 0.76
N ARG A 145 9.52 3.71 0.54
CA ARG A 145 10.18 4.47 -0.53
C ARG A 145 9.64 4.11 -1.93
N PRO A 146 9.71 2.84 -2.38
CA PRO A 146 9.19 2.45 -3.68
C PRO A 146 7.67 2.61 -3.76
N PHE A 147 6.93 2.30 -2.68
CA PHE A 147 5.47 2.45 -2.65
C PHE A 147 5.04 3.91 -2.86
N PHE A 148 5.67 4.85 -2.15
CA PHE A 148 5.39 6.27 -2.24
C PHE A 148 5.79 6.86 -3.60
N ALA A 149 6.95 6.46 -4.13
CA ALA A 149 7.40 6.87 -5.45
C ALA A 149 6.49 6.32 -6.56
N GLY A 150 6.08 5.06 -6.47
CA GLY A 150 5.17 4.41 -7.41
C GLY A 150 3.81 5.09 -7.46
N ALA A 151 3.23 5.43 -6.30
CA ALA A 151 1.99 6.21 -6.24
C ALA A 151 2.16 7.57 -6.96
N ALA A 152 3.24 8.32 -6.69
CA ALA A 152 3.50 9.59 -7.37
C ALA A 152 3.63 9.42 -8.89
N ARG A 153 4.23 8.32 -9.34
CA ARG A 153 4.41 8.01 -10.76
C ARG A 153 3.10 7.67 -11.47
N ARG A 154 2.22 6.87 -10.87
CA ARG A 154 0.91 6.53 -11.45
C ARG A 154 0.06 7.78 -11.72
N VAL A 155 0.14 8.81 -10.87
CA VAL A 155 -0.55 10.09 -11.13
C VAL A 155 -0.10 10.71 -12.45
N GLN A 156 1.20 10.63 -12.75
CA GLN A 156 1.78 11.26 -13.94
C GLN A 156 1.54 10.42 -15.20
N GLU A 157 1.58 9.10 -15.09
CA GLU A 157 1.49 8.19 -16.24
C GLU A 157 0.05 7.90 -16.67
N CYS A 158 -0.88 7.75 -15.71
CA CYS A 158 -2.27 7.39 -16.01
C CYS A 158 -3.31 8.31 -15.37
N GLY A 159 -2.89 9.39 -14.70
CA GLY A 159 -3.83 10.34 -14.10
C GLY A 159 -4.59 9.77 -12.90
N ASP A 160 -4.05 8.73 -12.25
CA ASP A 160 -4.68 8.08 -11.10
C ASP A 160 -4.82 9.06 -9.92
N CYS A 161 -6.04 9.57 -9.72
CA CYS A 161 -6.33 10.53 -8.67
C CYS A 161 -6.28 9.90 -7.27
N VAL A 162 -6.54 8.60 -7.14
CA VAL A 162 -6.50 7.88 -5.86
C VAL A 162 -5.06 7.78 -5.38
N SER A 163 -4.11 7.49 -6.28
CA SER A 163 -2.68 7.63 -6.01
C SER A 163 -2.28 9.03 -5.56
N GLY A 164 -2.83 10.07 -6.19
CA GLY A 164 -2.55 11.45 -5.82
C GLY A 164 -2.95 11.76 -4.38
N ILE A 165 -4.14 11.29 -3.99
CA ILE A 165 -4.64 11.41 -2.60
C ILE A 165 -3.76 10.59 -1.65
N ALA A 166 -3.37 9.37 -2.04
CA ALA A 166 -2.48 8.52 -1.25
C ALA A 166 -1.12 9.18 -0.98
N VAL A 167 -0.53 9.85 -1.99
CA VAL A 167 0.71 10.63 -1.82
C VAL A 167 0.52 11.76 -0.80
N GLU A 168 -0.57 12.52 -0.90
CA GLU A 168 -0.84 13.60 0.06
C GLU A 168 -0.99 13.08 1.48
N GLN A 169 -1.75 12.00 1.64
CA GLN A 169 -1.98 11.40 2.95
C GLN A 169 -0.74 10.73 3.53
N LEU A 170 0.11 10.10 2.73
CA LEU A 170 1.39 9.54 3.21
C LEU A 170 2.32 10.66 3.68
N ILE A 171 2.35 11.81 2.99
CA ILE A 171 3.10 12.98 3.44
C ILE A 171 2.68 13.42 4.85
N ASP A 172 1.38 13.39 5.11
CA ASP A 172 0.81 13.84 6.38
C ASP A 172 0.93 12.76 7.46
N GLY A 173 0.51 11.53 7.16
CA GLY A 173 0.46 10.40 8.08
C GLY A 173 1.82 9.82 8.47
N MET A 174 2.85 9.99 7.62
CA MET A 174 4.23 9.53 7.89
C MET A 174 5.20 10.66 8.31
N ASP A 175 4.70 11.86 8.55
CA ASP A 175 5.50 13.09 8.77
C ASP A 175 6.64 13.26 7.76
N LEU A 176 6.34 13.10 6.47
CA LEU A 176 7.38 13.23 5.45
C LEU A 176 7.70 14.71 5.25
N ASP A 177 8.99 15.02 5.26
CA ASP A 177 9.53 16.35 4.98
C ASP A 177 10.33 16.37 3.67
N GLU A 178 10.68 17.57 3.22
CA GLU A 178 11.46 17.76 1.99
C GLU A 178 12.80 17.01 2.05
N ARG A 179 13.45 16.97 3.21
CA ARG A 179 14.74 16.30 3.38
C ARG A 179 14.61 14.82 3.13
N TRP A 180 13.63 14.16 3.77
CA TRP A 180 13.39 12.74 3.60
C TRP A 180 13.04 12.41 2.15
N CYS A 181 12.18 13.21 1.50
CA CYS A 181 11.79 12.98 0.11
C CYS A 181 12.99 13.08 -0.84
N ARG A 182 13.85 14.08 -0.68
CA ARG A 182 15.08 14.21 -1.49
C ARG A 182 16.05 13.04 -1.31
N GLN A 183 16.06 12.40 -0.15
CA GLN A 183 16.90 11.23 0.13
C GLN A 183 16.27 9.91 -0.32
N SER A 184 14.96 9.88 -0.52
CA SER A 184 14.19 8.64 -0.67
C SER A 184 13.62 8.43 -2.07
N ILE A 185 13.64 9.44 -2.93
CA ILE A 185 13.12 9.40 -4.31
C ILE A 185 14.28 9.46 -5.31
N SER A 186 14.12 8.80 -6.46
CA SER A 186 15.20 8.64 -7.44
C SER A 186 15.71 9.97 -7.95
N PRO A 187 17.03 10.14 -8.03
CA PRO A 187 17.57 11.17 -8.91
C PRO A 187 17.28 10.87 -10.39
N GLU A 188 17.05 9.62 -10.77
CA GLU A 188 16.78 9.23 -12.18
C GLU A 188 15.40 9.67 -12.67
N ARG A 189 14.48 9.99 -11.76
CA ARG A 189 13.13 10.48 -12.06
C ARG A 189 12.81 11.74 -11.26
N PRO A 190 13.40 12.88 -11.65
CA PRO A 190 13.17 14.15 -10.97
C PRO A 190 11.71 14.62 -11.02
N GLN A 191 10.91 14.11 -11.96
CA GLN A 191 9.47 14.42 -12.08
C GLN A 191 8.68 13.86 -10.88
N ASP A 192 8.98 12.63 -10.45
CA ASP A 192 8.35 11.99 -9.29
C ASP A 192 8.60 12.86 -8.03
N LEU A 193 9.86 13.27 -7.82
CA LEU A 193 10.24 14.17 -6.72
C LEU A 193 9.60 15.55 -6.86
N GLY A 194 9.59 16.14 -8.06
CA GLY A 194 9.00 17.45 -8.31
C GLY A 194 7.51 17.49 -7.96
N PHE A 195 6.76 16.46 -8.34
CA PHE A 195 5.36 16.30 -7.95
C PHE A 195 5.20 16.22 -6.42
N ILE A 196 5.99 15.36 -5.76
CA ILE A 196 5.95 15.19 -4.30
C ILE A 196 6.26 16.50 -3.57
N LEU A 197 7.29 17.23 -4.00
CA LEU A 197 7.68 18.52 -3.39
C LEU A 197 6.60 19.59 -3.60
N ALA A 198 5.94 19.60 -4.76
CA ALA A 198 4.80 20.49 -5.01
C ALA A 198 3.62 20.17 -4.08
N ARG A 199 3.39 18.89 -3.77
CA ARG A 199 2.40 18.47 -2.78
C ARG A 199 2.83 18.90 -1.37
N LEU A 200 4.07 18.66 -0.97
CA LEU A 200 4.63 19.05 0.33
C LEU A 200 4.49 20.55 0.60
N SER A 201 4.75 21.41 -0.38
CA SER A 201 4.59 22.87 -0.20
C SER A 201 3.13 23.27 0.09
N GLY A 202 2.18 22.51 -0.44
CA GLY A 202 0.75 22.62 -0.14
C GLY A 202 0.34 22.12 1.26
N LYS A 203 1.20 21.37 1.99
CA LYS A 203 0.90 20.75 3.30
C LYS A 203 0.29 21.74 4.30
N ARG A 204 0.79 22.98 4.36
CA ARG A 204 0.27 24.03 5.26
C ARG A 204 -1.18 24.44 5.00
N ASN A 205 -1.66 24.26 3.77
CA ASN A 205 -3.02 24.62 3.35
C ASN A 205 -4.00 23.43 3.40
N ARG A 206 -3.52 22.22 3.73
CA ARG A 206 -4.37 21.01 3.82
C ARG A 206 -5.05 20.88 5.17
N THR A 207 -5.36 21.98 5.85
CA THR A 207 -6.21 21.94 7.04
C THR A 207 -7.48 21.21 6.66
N ILE A 208 -7.58 19.97 7.14
CA ILE A 208 -8.50 18.97 6.61
C ILE A 208 -9.92 19.47 6.84
N ASP A 209 -10.71 19.37 5.78
CA ASP A 209 -12.12 19.70 5.73
C ASP A 209 -12.84 19.07 6.95
N SER A 210 -13.38 19.92 7.81
CA SER A 210 -14.04 19.58 9.08
C SER A 210 -15.33 18.75 8.92
N PHE A 211 -15.62 18.25 7.72
CA PHE A 211 -16.79 17.43 7.43
C PHE A 211 -16.56 15.92 7.64
N LEU A 212 -15.32 15.46 7.85
CA LEU A 212 -14.98 14.08 8.22
C LEU A 212 -14.24 14.06 9.57
N ASN A 213 -14.97 14.39 10.63
CA ASN A 213 -14.49 14.63 12.00
C ASN A 213 -13.79 13.44 12.73
N ASN A 214 -13.29 12.39 12.06
CA ASN A 214 -12.60 11.25 12.69
C ASN A 214 -11.43 10.63 11.90
N HIS A 215 -11.05 11.14 10.72
CA HIS A 215 -10.01 10.52 9.86
C HIS A 215 -8.89 11.49 9.45
N THR A 216 -8.28 12.18 10.41
CA THR A 216 -7.19 13.11 10.13
C THR A 216 -5.84 12.42 10.27
N CYS A 217 -4.98 12.49 9.24
CA CYS A 217 -3.57 12.07 9.28
C CYS A 217 -2.69 13.03 10.14
N TYR A 218 -3.30 13.75 11.09
CA TYR A 218 -2.64 14.82 11.82
C TYR A 218 -1.79 14.22 12.94
N ILE A 219 -0.49 14.49 12.88
CA ILE A 219 0.47 14.14 13.92
C ILE A 219 0.47 15.27 14.94
N MET A 220 0.01 14.97 16.15
CA MET A 220 -0.30 15.97 17.17
C MET A 220 0.95 16.60 17.79
N ASP A 221 1.99 15.79 18.00
CA ASP A 221 3.20 16.20 18.69
C ASP A 221 4.44 15.39 18.25
N GLU A 222 5.60 15.80 18.76
CA GLU A 222 6.86 15.14 18.45
C GLU A 222 6.93 13.68 18.95
N ALA A 223 6.16 13.29 19.95
CA ALA A 223 6.16 11.91 20.43
C ALA A 223 5.44 11.00 19.43
N GLU A 224 4.29 11.43 18.91
CA GLU A 224 3.60 10.74 17.82
C GLU A 224 4.46 10.70 16.55
N ALA A 225 5.13 11.80 16.20
CA ALA A 225 6.06 11.82 15.06
C ALA A 225 7.20 10.79 15.22
N ARG A 226 7.79 10.67 16.42
CA ARG A 226 8.83 9.67 16.70
C ARG A 226 8.33 8.24 16.55
N ILE A 227 7.09 7.97 16.94
CA ILE A 227 6.45 6.65 16.81
C ILE A 227 6.24 6.32 15.34
N VAL A 228 5.64 7.23 14.57
CA VAL A 228 5.43 7.05 13.13
C VAL A 228 6.77 6.85 12.40
N HIS A 229 7.81 7.55 12.83
CA HIS A 229 9.15 7.37 12.28
C HIS A 229 9.79 5.99 12.56
N SER A 230 9.27 5.23 13.53
CA SER A 230 9.77 3.89 13.86
C SER A 230 9.04 2.76 13.10
N ILE A 231 7.98 3.07 12.35
CA ILE A 231 7.27 2.09 11.51
C ILE A 231 8.28 1.45 10.54
N PRO A 232 8.43 0.11 10.53
CA PRO A 232 9.34 -0.55 9.63
C PRO A 232 9.03 -0.27 8.16
N GLY A 233 10.06 -0.30 7.32
CA GLY A 233 9.89 -0.02 5.90
C GLY A 233 9.96 1.45 5.55
N ARG A 234 9.85 2.36 6.54
CA ARG A 234 10.01 3.81 6.33
C ARG A 234 11.32 4.16 5.62
N ASN A 235 12.43 3.52 5.98
CA ASN A 235 13.76 3.81 5.44
C ASN A 235 14.36 2.64 4.64
N LEU A 236 13.54 1.62 4.32
CA LEU A 236 13.93 0.45 3.54
C LEU A 236 13.41 0.55 2.10
N GLY A 237 13.79 -0.41 1.26
CA GLY A 237 13.50 -0.44 -0.17
C GLY A 237 14.64 0.16 -0.99
N ALA A 238 14.72 -0.25 -2.26
CA ALA A 238 15.87 0.05 -3.10
C ALA A 238 16.05 1.56 -3.36
N TYR A 239 17.23 2.06 -2.96
CA TYR A 239 18.06 3.02 -3.71
C TYR A 239 19.49 2.52 -3.62
N LYS A 240 19.96 1.79 -4.64
CA LYS A 240 21.40 1.49 -4.79
C LYS A 240 22.08 2.76 -5.31
N THR A 241 22.67 3.56 -4.43
CA THR A 241 23.75 4.42 -4.86
C THR A 241 24.91 3.52 -5.24
N ASN A 242 25.32 3.54 -6.50
CA ASN A 242 26.64 3.03 -6.88
C ASN A 242 27.67 3.89 -6.12
N GLU A 243 28.12 3.41 -4.96
CA GLU A 243 29.42 3.84 -4.44
C GLU A 243 30.46 3.36 -5.45
N SER A 244 31.15 4.35 -6.03
CA SER A 244 32.36 4.16 -6.83
C SER A 244 33.57 4.44 -5.96
#